data_AF-A0A373BDN7-F1
#
_entry.id   AF-A0A373BDN7-F1
#
_cell.length_a   1.000
_cell.length_b   1.000
_cell.length_c   1.000
_cell.angle_alpha   90.00
_cell.angle_beta   90.00
_cell.angle_gamma   90.00
#
_symmetry.space_group_name_H-M   'P 1'
#
loop_
_entity.id
_entity.type
_entity.pdbx_description
1 polymer ?
#
loop_
_entity_poly.entity_id
_entity_poly.type
_entity_poly.pdbx_seq_one_letter_code
_entity_poly.pdbx_strand_id
1 'polypeptide(L)'
;MGYCGYQEELLHHHKCPTTSYSITACSVFRCTGGFVIALIPNGKGVRMMLSTEYRESIERRFHAFCKAVLHNEACNYYRERKHRTQREISFGYLQENTSFAPHSVDEYFVLQDKSTAFAVNGQTVIIDSEKLAKALLCLSERRREIILMRYYLQLRDKQIGALLGKPRTTVNYQKNAALKQLRTEMEKMNDEEQQIQPCSL
;
A
#
# COMPACT_ATOMS: atom_id res chain seq x y z
N MET A 1 -1.57 11.46 -22.53
CA MET A 1 -1.31 12.82 -22.02
C MET A 1 -2.02 12.96 -20.69
N GLY A 2 -1.26 13.07 -19.60
CA GLY A 2 -1.78 13.16 -18.24
C GLY A 2 -0.64 12.97 -17.25
N TYR A 3 0.10 14.04 -16.98
CA TYR A 3 1.07 14.10 -15.87
C TYR A 3 0.28 14.34 -14.58
N CYS A 4 0.43 13.43 -13.61
CA CYS A 4 0.05 13.65 -12.22
C CYS A 4 1.34 13.86 -11.42
N GLY A 5 1.50 15.04 -10.84
CA GLY A 5 2.61 15.36 -9.95
C GLY A 5 2.44 14.71 -8.59
N TYR A 6 3.56 14.48 -7.90
CA TYR A 6 3.57 14.28 -6.46
C TYR A 6 4.72 15.03 -5.81
N GLN A 7 4.35 15.55 -4.64
CA GLN A 7 5.01 16.51 -3.78
C GLN A 7 6.25 15.98 -3.05
N GLU A 8 6.97 16.98 -2.59
CA GLU A 8 8.07 17.07 -1.64
C GLU A 8 7.77 16.42 -0.27
N GLU A 9 8.86 16.22 0.50
CA GLU A 9 8.98 15.80 1.90
C GLU A 9 9.15 14.29 2.21
N LEU A 10 10.35 13.91 2.63
CA LEU A 10 10.62 13.63 4.05
C LEU A 10 12.11 13.32 4.30
N LEU A 11 12.70 14.20 5.10
CA LEU A 11 14.07 14.20 5.58
C LEU A 11 14.18 13.22 6.78
N HIS A 12 14.73 12.02 6.59
CA HIS A 12 15.04 11.13 7.72
C HIS A 12 16.51 11.26 8.13
N HIS A 13 16.73 12.11 9.12
CA HIS A 13 17.94 12.13 9.95
C HIS A 13 18.05 10.83 10.74
N HIS A 14 19.03 9.99 10.41
CA HIS A 14 19.54 8.98 11.35
C HIS A 14 20.78 9.53 12.05
N LYS A 15 20.61 9.86 13.34
CA LYS A 15 21.71 10.09 14.29
C LYS A 15 22.50 8.79 14.45
N CYS A 16 23.83 8.87 14.36
CA CYS A 16 24.72 7.79 14.82
C CYS A 16 25.60 8.27 15.99
N PRO A 17 25.91 7.38 16.93
CA PRO A 17 26.48 7.72 18.23
C PRO A 17 28.00 7.93 18.14
N THR A 18 28.49 8.91 18.87
CA THR A 18 29.91 9.19 19.08
C THR A 18 30.60 8.06 19.83
N THR A 19 31.71 7.54 19.27
CA THR A 19 32.72 6.81 20.05
C THR A 19 34.06 7.50 19.81
N SER A 20 34.70 7.86 20.91
CA SER A 20 35.88 8.71 21.01
C SER A 20 37.18 7.91 20.91
N TYR A 21 38.07 8.20 19.95
CA TYR A 21 39.51 7.98 20.15
C TYR A 21 40.37 8.93 19.31
N SER A 22 41.54 9.21 19.86
CA SER A 22 42.56 10.19 19.50
C SER A 22 43.40 9.83 18.27
N ILE A 23 44.05 10.87 17.75
CA ILE A 23 44.90 10.92 16.56
C ILE A 23 46.12 9.99 16.69
N THR A 24 46.32 9.07 15.75
CA THR A 24 47.64 8.76 15.15
C THR A 24 47.55 7.80 13.95
N ALA A 25 48.31 8.14 12.90
CA ALA A 25 48.74 7.32 11.75
C ALA A 25 47.69 6.84 10.71
N CYS A 26 48.13 6.90 9.45
CA CYS A 26 47.47 6.46 8.22
C CYS A 26 46.42 5.35 8.37
N SER A 27 45.18 5.61 7.96
CA SER A 27 44.39 4.66 7.17
C SER A 27 43.08 5.29 6.69
N VAL A 28 42.70 4.85 5.50
CA VAL A 28 41.42 5.08 4.84
C VAL A 28 40.30 4.53 5.74
N PHE A 29 39.33 5.38 6.13
CA PHE A 29 37.99 4.89 6.46
C PHE A 29 36.90 5.89 6.05
N ARG A 30 35.98 5.38 5.23
CA ARG A 30 34.67 5.97 4.92
C ARG A 30 33.84 5.99 6.19
N CYS A 31 33.19 7.12 6.50
CA CYS A 31 31.75 7.16 6.76
C CYS A 31 31.24 8.60 6.88
N THR A 32 29.96 8.72 6.56
CA THR A 32 29.18 9.89 6.17
C THR A 32 29.03 10.95 7.25
N GLY A 33 29.46 12.16 6.93
CA GLY A 33 29.18 13.37 7.69
C GLY A 33 29.98 14.49 7.03
N GLY A 34 29.30 15.39 6.31
CA GLY A 34 29.95 16.41 5.51
C GLY A 34 31.05 17.13 6.28
N PHE A 35 32.27 17.12 5.74
CA PHE A 35 33.30 18.04 6.19
C PHE A 35 32.90 19.43 5.69
N VAL A 36 32.17 20.17 6.51
CA VAL A 36 32.08 21.62 6.33
C VAL A 36 33.46 22.15 6.73
N ILE A 37 34.31 22.42 5.76
CA ILE A 37 35.48 23.26 5.98
C ILE A 37 34.94 24.68 6.18
N ALA A 38 34.44 24.96 7.38
CA ALA A 38 34.17 26.32 7.81
C ALA A 38 35.54 26.94 8.10
N LEU A 39 36.05 27.70 7.13
CA LEU A 39 37.13 28.66 7.39
C LEU A 39 36.55 29.73 8.33
N ILE A 40 36.66 29.52 9.65
CA ILE A 40 36.43 30.59 10.63
C ILE A 40 37.52 31.63 10.35
N PRO A 41 37.18 32.81 9.78
CA PRO A 41 38.17 33.84 9.57
C PRO A 41 38.51 34.37 10.96
N ASN A 42 39.74 34.12 11.43
CA ASN A 42 40.25 34.78 12.62
C ASN A 42 40.10 36.28 12.38
N GLY A 43 39.21 36.89 13.16
CA GLY A 43 38.78 38.27 12.99
C GLY A 43 39.92 39.22 13.24
N LYS A 44 40.62 39.61 12.16
CA LYS A 44 41.25 40.91 11.98
C LYS A 44 41.16 41.25 10.51
N GLY A 45 40.53 42.39 10.21
CA GLY A 45 40.33 42.89 8.86
C GLY A 45 41.67 43.07 8.15
N VAL A 46 42.08 42.04 7.40
CA VAL A 46 43.07 42.14 6.35
C VAL A 46 42.37 41.58 5.13
N ARG A 47 42.15 42.43 4.13
CA ARG A 47 41.79 42.00 2.78
C ARG A 47 42.96 41.18 2.25
N MET A 48 42.98 39.90 2.60
CA MET A 48 44.00 38.96 2.17
C MET A 48 43.83 38.81 0.66
N MET A 49 44.67 39.51 -0.11
CA MET A 49 44.84 39.21 -1.52
C MET A 49 45.40 37.79 -1.58
N LEU A 50 44.49 36.83 -1.72
CA LEU A 50 44.80 35.43 -1.91
C LEU A 50 45.71 35.34 -3.15
N SER A 51 46.91 34.78 -3.01
CA SER A 51 47.75 34.52 -4.17
C SER A 51 47.01 33.60 -5.14
N THR A 52 47.26 33.77 -6.44
CA THR A 52 46.67 32.92 -7.48
C THR A 52 46.92 31.45 -7.21
N GLU A 53 48.14 31.11 -6.76
CA GLU A 53 48.55 29.76 -6.39
C GLU A 53 47.72 29.13 -5.27
N TYR A 54 47.36 29.92 -4.25
CA TYR A 54 46.53 29.41 -3.15
C TYR A 54 45.10 29.13 -3.63
N ARG A 55 44.52 30.02 -4.45
CA ARG A 55 43.19 29.78 -5.04
C ARG A 55 43.18 28.54 -5.93
N GLU A 56 44.19 28.37 -6.78
CA GLU A 56 44.35 27.17 -7.60
C GLU A 56 44.49 25.90 -6.76
N SER A 57 45.17 25.96 -5.62
CA SER A 57 45.31 24.81 -4.72
C SER A 57 43.96 24.35 -4.14
N ILE A 58 43.08 25.31 -3.81
CA ILE A 58 41.72 25.04 -3.33
C ILE A 58 40.89 24.43 -4.45
N GLU A 59 40.92 25.02 -5.65
CA GLU A 59 40.19 24.53 -6.81
C GLU A 59 40.59 23.10 -7.17
N ARG A 60 41.89 22.78 -7.17
CA ARG A 60 42.39 21.42 -7.44
C ARG A 60 41.90 20.41 -6.41
N ARG A 61 41.92 20.77 -5.12
CA ARG A 61 41.44 19.90 -4.03
C ARG A 61 39.94 19.66 -4.12
N PHE A 62 39.16 20.70 -4.38
CA PHE A 62 37.72 20.60 -4.55
C PHE A 62 37.36 19.75 -5.77
N HIS A 63 38.03 19.96 -6.89
CA HIS A 63 37.83 19.17 -8.11
C HIS A 63 38.17 17.68 -7.90
N ALA A 64 39.26 17.37 -7.21
CA ALA A 64 39.61 16.00 -6.86
C ALA A 64 38.55 15.36 -5.94
N PHE A 65 38.04 16.12 -4.97
CA PHE A 65 36.94 15.69 -4.12
C PHE A 65 35.67 15.38 -4.92
N CYS A 66 35.23 16.28 -5.81
CA CYS A 66 34.05 16.05 -6.65
C CYS A 66 34.20 14.78 -7.51
N LYS A 67 35.38 14.57 -8.11
CA LYS A 67 35.67 13.35 -8.88
C LYS A 67 35.54 12.09 -8.02
N ALA A 68 36.09 12.12 -6.81
CA ALA A 68 36.01 10.99 -5.89
C ALA A 68 34.57 10.69 -5.46
N VAL A 69 33.77 11.72 -5.17
CA VAL A 69 32.35 11.57 -4.82
C VAL A 69 31.58 10.94 -5.98
N LEU A 70 31.68 11.50 -7.19
CA LEU A 70 30.97 10.99 -8.37
C LEU A 70 31.35 9.54 -8.69
N HIS A 71 32.65 9.21 -8.59
CA HIS A 71 33.12 7.85 -8.79
C HIS A 71 32.56 6.88 -7.75
N ASN A 72 32.55 7.28 -6.48
CA ASN A 72 32.02 6.44 -5.40
C ASN A 72 30.51 6.21 -5.54
N GLU A 73 29.75 7.24 -5.91
CA GLU A 73 28.30 7.11 -6.14
C GLU A 73 28.00 6.21 -7.34
N ALA A 74 28.75 6.33 -8.43
CA ALA A 74 28.64 5.40 -9.55
C ALA A 74 28.92 3.95 -9.11
N CYS A 75 29.98 3.72 -8.33
CA CYS A 75 30.28 2.40 -7.78
C CYS A 75 29.18 1.86 -6.87
N ASN A 76 28.61 2.70 -6.00
CA ASN A 76 27.50 2.31 -5.13
C ASN A 76 26.28 1.92 -5.96
N TYR A 77 25.92 2.72 -6.97
CA TYR A 77 24.82 2.42 -7.90
C TYR A 77 24.97 1.05 -8.57
N TYR A 78 26.15 0.77 -9.15
CA TYR A 78 26.39 -0.51 -9.82
C TYR A 78 26.38 -1.69 -8.84
N ARG A 79 26.86 -1.48 -7.62
CA ARG A 79 26.83 -2.51 -6.56
C ARG A 79 25.39 -2.83 -6.14
N GLU A 80 24.56 -1.82 -5.90
CA GLU A 80 23.15 -2.02 -5.58
C GLU A 80 22.39 -2.69 -6.72
N ARG A 81 22.60 -2.22 -7.95
CA ARG A 81 21.99 -2.82 -9.14
C ARG A 81 22.34 -4.30 -9.24
N LYS A 82 23.61 -4.68 -9.03
CA LYS A 82 24.03 -6.09 -9.02
C LYS A 82 23.35 -6.90 -7.91
N HIS A 83 23.23 -6.33 -6.71
CA HIS A 83 22.54 -7.00 -5.60
C HIS A 83 21.05 -7.23 -5.89
N ARG A 84 20.37 -6.24 -6.50
CA ARG A 84 18.97 -6.35 -6.94
C ARG A 84 18.82 -7.43 -8.01
N THR A 85 19.62 -7.39 -9.07
CA THR A 85 19.57 -8.40 -10.16
C THR A 85 19.82 -9.84 -9.68
N GLN A 86 20.59 -10.04 -8.60
CA GLN A 86 20.81 -11.38 -8.02
C GLN A 86 19.63 -11.91 -7.19
N ARG A 87 18.72 -11.04 -6.73
CA ARG A 87 17.62 -11.39 -5.82
C ARG A 87 16.24 -11.20 -6.46
N GLU A 88 16.14 -10.34 -7.46
CA GLU A 88 14.90 -10.02 -8.16
C GLU A 88 14.70 -10.97 -9.33
N ILE A 89 13.46 -11.44 -9.49
CA ILE A 89 13.00 -12.21 -10.65
C ILE A 89 12.09 -11.30 -11.47
N SER A 90 12.24 -11.32 -12.80
CA SER A 90 11.40 -10.48 -13.66
C SER A 90 9.94 -10.94 -13.61
N PHE A 91 9.01 -9.99 -13.63
CA PHE A 91 7.58 -10.29 -13.62
C PHE A 91 7.14 -11.09 -14.85
N GLY A 92 7.66 -10.77 -16.04
CA GLY A 92 7.37 -11.52 -17.27
C GLY A 92 7.82 -12.99 -17.18
N TYR A 93 9.01 -13.23 -16.62
CA TYR A 93 9.46 -14.60 -16.36
C TYR A 93 8.53 -15.36 -15.41
N LEU A 94 8.06 -14.72 -14.33
CA LEU A 94 7.12 -15.33 -13.39
C LEU A 94 5.77 -15.66 -14.04
N GLN A 95 5.27 -14.80 -14.92
CA GLN A 95 4.00 -15.00 -15.63
C GLN A 95 4.06 -16.14 -16.65
N GLU A 96 5.20 -16.31 -17.33
CA GLU A 96 5.39 -17.34 -18.36
C GLU A 96 5.77 -18.71 -17.77
N ASN A 97 6.56 -18.75 -16.70
CA ASN A 97 7.20 -19.98 -16.21
C ASN A 97 6.60 -20.51 -14.91
N THR A 98 5.75 -19.74 -14.23
CA THR A 98 5.13 -20.16 -12.96
C THR A 98 3.62 -19.88 -13.01
N SER A 99 2.81 -20.72 -12.37
CA SER A 99 1.43 -20.36 -12.00
C SER A 99 1.46 -19.35 -10.85
N PHE A 100 2.05 -18.18 -11.09
CA PHE A 100 2.15 -17.11 -10.10
C PHE A 100 0.77 -16.46 -9.95
N ALA A 101 0.13 -16.68 -8.80
CA ALA A 101 -1.01 -15.87 -8.40
C ALA A 101 -0.45 -14.52 -7.92
N PRO A 102 -0.80 -13.37 -8.55
CA PRO A 102 -0.30 -12.06 -8.14
C PRO A 102 -0.88 -11.58 -6.81
N HIS A 103 -1.69 -12.40 -6.16
CA HIS A 103 -2.33 -12.13 -4.89
C HIS A 103 -2.06 -13.31 -3.94
N SER A 104 -1.74 -12.99 -2.70
CA SER A 104 -1.83 -13.92 -1.58
C SER A 104 -3.13 -13.63 -0.85
N VAL A 105 -3.93 -14.66 -0.61
CA VAL A 105 -5.05 -14.56 0.35
C VAL A 105 -4.49 -14.94 1.70
N ASP A 106 -4.69 -14.09 2.70
CA ASP A 106 -4.33 -14.42 4.08
C ASP A 106 -5.22 -15.58 4.54
N GLU A 107 -4.59 -16.67 5.00
CA GLU A 107 -5.27 -17.90 5.43
C GLU A 107 -6.28 -17.64 6.56
N TYR A 108 -6.14 -16.52 7.29
CA TYR A 108 -7.09 -16.12 8.33
C TYR A 108 -8.52 -15.90 7.81
N PHE A 109 -8.70 -15.52 6.53
CA PHE A 109 -10.02 -15.34 5.92
C PHE A 109 -10.58 -16.62 5.26
N VAL A 110 -9.85 -17.73 5.31
CA VAL A 110 -10.29 -19.04 4.79
C VAL A 110 -11.06 -19.81 5.88
N LEU A 111 -11.88 -19.10 6.66
CA LEU A 111 -12.99 -19.77 7.33
C LEU A 111 -13.92 -20.20 6.21
N GLN A 112 -14.00 -21.52 5.98
CA GLN A 112 -14.97 -22.12 5.07
C GLN A 112 -16.37 -21.89 5.65
N ASP A 113 -16.88 -20.67 5.48
CA ASP A 113 -18.29 -20.40 5.66
C ASP A 113 -19.07 -21.31 4.71
N LYS A 114 -20.17 -21.87 5.22
CA LYS A 114 -21.03 -22.73 4.41
C LYS A 114 -21.69 -21.89 3.32
N SER A 115 -21.14 -21.99 2.10
CA SER A 115 -21.72 -21.33 0.94
C SER A 115 -23.17 -21.78 0.74
N THR A 116 -24.08 -20.83 0.57
CA THR A 116 -25.51 -21.10 0.38
C THR A 116 -25.93 -20.67 -1.01
N ALA A 117 -26.63 -21.56 -1.73
CA ALA A 117 -27.13 -21.30 -3.06
C ALA A 117 -28.60 -20.83 -3.03
N PHE A 118 -28.90 -19.77 -3.78
CA PHE A 118 -30.25 -19.24 -3.98
C PHE A 118 -30.63 -19.30 -5.46
N ALA A 119 -31.78 -19.88 -5.78
CA ALA A 119 -32.35 -19.83 -7.12
C ALA A 119 -33.15 -18.53 -7.30
N VAL A 120 -32.77 -17.71 -8.27
CA VAL A 120 -33.39 -16.41 -8.56
C VAL A 120 -33.50 -16.23 -10.06
N ASN A 121 -34.72 -16.03 -10.57
CA ASN A 121 -34.99 -15.81 -12.00
C ASN A 121 -34.31 -16.85 -12.92
N GLY A 122 -34.34 -18.13 -12.53
CA GLY A 122 -33.73 -19.24 -13.27
C GLY A 122 -32.20 -19.30 -13.21
N GLN A 123 -31.55 -18.47 -12.39
CA GLN A 123 -30.10 -18.47 -12.17
C GLN A 123 -29.78 -18.82 -10.72
N THR A 124 -28.67 -19.51 -10.50
CA THR A 124 -28.19 -19.87 -9.16
C THR A 124 -27.17 -18.84 -8.70
N VAL A 125 -27.45 -18.19 -7.57
CA VAL A 125 -26.57 -17.24 -6.90
C VAL A 125 -25.95 -17.93 -5.69
N ILE A 126 -24.61 -18.02 -5.65
CA ILE A 126 -23.86 -18.60 -4.54
C ILE A 126 -23.40 -17.46 -3.63
N ILE A 127 -23.64 -17.62 -2.32
CA ILE A 127 -23.23 -16.65 -1.30
C ILE A 127 -22.29 -17.37 -0.34
N ASP A 128 -21.04 -16.94 -0.34
CA ASP A 128 -19.98 -17.61 0.42
C ASP A 128 -20.10 -17.33 1.92
N SER A 129 -20.53 -16.12 2.32
CA SER A 129 -20.67 -15.77 3.74
C SER A 129 -21.92 -16.40 4.36
N GLU A 130 -21.72 -17.24 5.38
CA GLU A 130 -22.79 -17.92 6.11
C GLU A 130 -23.67 -16.89 6.85
N LYS A 131 -23.02 -15.87 7.43
CA LYS A 131 -23.71 -14.77 8.11
C LYS A 131 -24.66 -14.03 7.19
N LEU A 132 -24.19 -13.67 5.99
CA LEU A 132 -25.01 -12.99 5.00
C LEU A 132 -26.15 -13.90 4.50
N ALA A 133 -25.87 -15.18 4.27
CA ALA A 133 -26.88 -16.15 3.85
C ALA A 133 -28.03 -16.27 4.88
N LYS A 134 -27.70 -16.36 6.17
CA LYS A 134 -28.69 -16.37 7.27
C LYS A 134 -29.51 -15.09 7.30
N ALA A 135 -28.88 -13.92 7.23
CA ALA A 135 -29.59 -12.64 7.20
C ALA A 135 -30.54 -12.51 5.99
N LEU A 136 -30.15 -13.05 4.83
CA LEU A 136 -31.01 -13.10 3.63
C LEU A 136 -32.19 -14.06 3.80
N LEU A 137 -32.04 -15.15 4.55
CA LEU A 137 -33.14 -16.07 4.87
C LEU A 137 -34.19 -15.41 5.79
N CYS A 138 -33.80 -14.44 6.63
CA CYS A 138 -34.75 -13.66 7.45
C CYS A 138 -35.60 -12.67 6.64
N LEU A 139 -35.22 -12.36 5.40
CA LEU A 139 -36.06 -11.54 4.52
C LEU A 139 -37.24 -12.36 3.98
N SER A 140 -38.33 -11.65 3.66
CA SER A 140 -39.37 -12.25 2.82
C SER A 140 -38.80 -12.65 1.46
N GLU A 141 -39.29 -13.76 0.90
CA GLU A 141 -38.83 -14.31 -0.37
C GLU A 141 -38.78 -13.24 -1.47
N ARG A 142 -39.80 -12.38 -1.53
CA ARG A 142 -39.87 -11.29 -2.50
C ARG A 142 -38.77 -10.24 -2.34
N ARG A 143 -38.47 -9.86 -1.09
CA ARG A 143 -37.41 -8.88 -0.81
C ARG A 143 -36.04 -9.47 -1.11
N ARG A 144 -35.83 -10.72 -0.74
CA ARG A 144 -34.62 -11.49 -1.05
C ARG A 144 -34.39 -11.55 -2.56
N GLU A 145 -35.41 -11.93 -3.34
CA GLU A 145 -35.33 -12.01 -4.81
C GLU A 145 -34.89 -10.67 -5.43
N ILE A 146 -35.47 -9.54 -4.99
CA ILE A 146 -35.12 -8.20 -5.48
C ILE A 146 -33.67 -7.83 -5.16
N ILE A 147 -33.20 -8.13 -3.95
CA ILE A 147 -31.81 -7.86 -3.54
C ILE A 147 -30.83 -8.69 -4.37
N LEU A 148 -31.11 -9.98 -4.54
CA LEU A 148 -30.25 -10.88 -5.31
C LEU A 148 -30.21 -10.47 -6.78
N MET A 149 -31.36 -10.16 -7.39
CA MET A 149 -31.39 -9.62 -8.76
C MET A 149 -30.61 -8.31 -8.89
N ARG A 150 -30.69 -7.42 -7.91
CA ARG A 150 -30.04 -6.10 -7.98
C ARG A 150 -28.53 -6.18 -7.82
N TYR A 151 -28.04 -6.95 -6.85
CA TYR A 151 -26.62 -6.93 -6.47
C TYR A 151 -25.81 -8.07 -7.10
N TYR A 152 -26.39 -9.26 -7.20
CA TYR A 152 -25.70 -10.41 -7.77
C TYR A 152 -25.92 -10.51 -9.28
N LEU A 153 -27.15 -10.28 -9.76
CA LEU A 153 -27.45 -10.31 -11.20
C LEU A 153 -27.28 -8.94 -11.89
N GLN A 154 -26.90 -7.91 -11.12
CA GLN A 154 -26.67 -6.53 -11.59
C GLN A 154 -27.82 -5.92 -12.41
N LEU A 155 -29.06 -6.35 -12.17
CA LEU A 155 -30.23 -5.84 -12.89
C LEU A 155 -30.65 -4.45 -12.38
N ARG A 156 -30.99 -3.54 -13.30
CA ARG A 156 -31.53 -2.23 -12.94
C ARG A 156 -32.95 -2.36 -12.40
N ASP A 157 -33.37 -1.45 -11.52
CA ASP A 157 -34.72 -1.45 -10.92
C ASP A 157 -35.86 -1.45 -11.97
N LYS A 158 -35.62 -0.86 -13.16
CA LYS A 158 -36.56 -0.91 -14.29
C LYS A 158 -36.67 -2.31 -14.90
N GLN A 159 -35.55 -3.03 -15.05
CA GLN A 159 -35.51 -4.40 -15.58
C GLN A 159 -36.14 -5.37 -14.59
N ILE A 160 -35.81 -5.23 -13.31
CA ILE A 160 -36.44 -5.98 -12.22
C ILE A 160 -37.95 -5.73 -12.22
N GLY A 161 -38.39 -4.48 -12.31
CA GLY A 161 -39.81 -4.14 -12.38
C GLY A 161 -40.52 -4.80 -13.56
N ALA A 162 -39.88 -4.82 -14.73
CA ALA A 162 -40.42 -5.49 -15.92
C ALA A 162 -40.56 -7.01 -15.73
N LEU A 163 -39.54 -7.69 -15.18
CA LEU A 163 -39.58 -9.12 -14.87
C LEU A 163 -40.68 -9.46 -13.86
N LEU A 164 -40.89 -8.57 -12.91
CA LEU A 164 -41.79 -8.76 -11.78
C LEU A 164 -43.22 -8.25 -12.03
N GLY A 165 -43.49 -7.61 -13.17
CA GLY A 165 -44.76 -6.93 -13.44
C GLY A 165 -45.07 -5.79 -12.45
N LYS A 166 -44.03 -5.08 -11.97
CA LYS A 166 -44.15 -4.00 -10.97
C LYS A 166 -43.51 -2.69 -11.48
N PRO A 167 -44.02 -1.53 -11.06
CA PRO A 167 -43.38 -0.27 -11.39
C PRO A 167 -42.02 -0.15 -10.68
N ARG A 168 -41.09 0.56 -11.32
CA ARG A 168 -39.73 0.82 -10.80
C ARG A 168 -39.76 1.35 -9.35
N THR A 169 -40.72 2.20 -9.03
CA THR A 169 -40.86 2.83 -7.70
C THR A 169 -41.12 1.79 -6.61
N THR A 170 -41.98 0.81 -6.87
CA THR A 170 -42.25 -0.30 -5.95
C THR A 170 -41.01 -1.16 -5.75
N VAL A 171 -40.26 -1.46 -6.81
CA VAL A 171 -39.01 -2.21 -6.69
C VAL A 171 -38.00 -1.45 -5.83
N ASN A 172 -37.83 -0.15 -6.07
CA ASN A 172 -36.92 0.67 -5.28
C ASN A 172 -37.33 0.73 -3.81
N TYR A 173 -38.62 0.86 -3.52
CA TYR A 173 -39.15 0.82 -2.16
C TYR A 173 -38.86 -0.53 -1.48
N GLN A 174 -39.18 -1.65 -2.15
CA GLN A 174 -38.96 -2.99 -1.60
C GLN A 174 -37.47 -3.28 -1.39
N LYS A 175 -36.61 -2.88 -2.33
CA LYS A 175 -35.15 -2.95 -2.20
C LYS A 175 -34.65 -2.17 -0.98
N ASN A 176 -35.08 -0.91 -0.82
CA ASN A 176 -34.65 -0.09 0.31
C ASN A 176 -35.16 -0.64 1.65
N ALA A 177 -36.38 -1.17 1.68
CA ALA A 177 -36.92 -1.83 2.86
C ALA A 177 -36.15 -3.13 3.20
N ALA A 178 -35.78 -3.91 2.18
CA ALA A 178 -34.95 -5.10 2.34
C ALA A 178 -33.56 -4.78 2.87
N LEU A 179 -32.89 -3.74 2.35
CA LEU A 179 -31.59 -3.30 2.85
C LEU A 179 -31.64 -2.84 4.31
N LYS A 180 -32.70 -2.10 4.69
CA LYS A 180 -32.89 -1.70 6.10
C LYS A 180 -33.03 -2.92 7.00
N GLN A 181 -33.84 -3.90 6.60
CA GLN A 181 -34.02 -5.12 7.37
C GLN A 181 -32.73 -5.94 7.44
N LEU A 182 -32.00 -6.10 6.32
CA LEU A 182 -30.71 -6.79 6.30
C LEU A 182 -29.71 -6.17 7.26
N ARG A 183 -29.63 -4.84 7.29
CA ARG A 183 -28.76 -4.13 8.23
C ARG A 183 -29.09 -4.49 9.67
N THR A 184 -30.38 -4.42 10.03
CA THR A 184 -30.83 -4.76 11.39
C THR A 184 -30.56 -6.21 11.76
N GLU A 185 -30.80 -7.16 10.86
CA GLU A 185 -30.53 -8.58 11.14
C GLU A 185 -29.03 -8.86 11.28
N MET A 186 -28.18 -8.25 10.44
CA MET A 186 -26.73 -8.41 10.55
C MET A 186 -26.14 -7.74 11.81
N GLU A 187 -26.70 -6.61 12.24
CA GLU A 187 -26.31 -5.95 13.50
C GLU A 187 -26.63 -6.85 14.70
N LYS A 188 -27.85 -7.43 14.77
CA LYS A 188 -28.22 -8.38 15.84
C LYS A 188 -27.28 -9.59 15.91
N MET A 189 -26.92 -10.16 14.76
CA MET A 189 -26.01 -11.30 14.70
C MET A 189 -24.59 -10.96 15.19
N ASN A 190 -24.14 -9.70 15.05
CA ASN A 190 -22.87 -9.26 15.64
C ASN A 190 -22.94 -9.23 17.18
N ASP A 191 -24.07 -8.78 17.73
CA ASP A 191 -24.27 -8.68 19.18
C ASP A 191 -24.36 -10.06 19.83
N GLU A 192 -24.92 -11.05 19.12
CA GLU A 192 -25.00 -12.45 19.57
C GLU A 192 -23.62 -13.15 19.54
N GLU A 193 -22.80 -12.91 18.53
CA GLU A 193 -21.42 -13.44 18.46
C GLU A 193 -20.54 -12.91 19.61
N GLN A 194 -20.78 -11.68 20.09
CA GLN A 194 -20.08 -11.11 21.24
C GLN A 194 -20.54 -11.69 22.59
N GLN A 195 -21.77 -12.21 22.66
CA GLN A 195 -22.31 -12.85 23.88
C GLN A 195 -21.95 -14.33 24.02
N ILE A 196 -21.46 -14.96 22.95
CA ILE A 196 -20.93 -16.34 22.98
C ILE A 196 -19.43 -16.36 23.39
N GLN A 197 -18.76 -15.19 23.41
CA GLN A 197 -17.36 -15.03 23.84
C GLN A 197 -17.12 -14.51 25.29
N PRO A 198 -17.95 -14.80 26.32
CA PRO A 198 -17.50 -14.69 27.71
C PRO A 198 -17.41 -16.08 28.36
N CYS A 199 -16.19 -16.64 28.35
CA CYS A 199 -15.58 -17.57 29.31
C CYS A 199 -14.71 -18.63 28.61
N SER A 200 -13.52 -18.23 28.22
CA SER A 200 -12.36 -19.13 28.22
C SER A 200 -11.13 -18.34 28.65
N LEU A 201 -11.02 -18.16 29.96
CA LEU A 201 -9.78 -17.97 30.70
C LEU A 201 -9.79 -18.96 31.88
#